data_AF-A0A1B9NVL8-F1
#
_entry.id   AF-A0A1B9NVL8-F1
#
_cell.length_a   1.000
_cell.length_b   1.000
_cell.length_c   1.000
_cell.angle_alpha   90.00
_cell.angle_beta   90.00
_cell.angle_gamma   90.00
#
_symmetry.space_group_name_H-M   'P 1'
#
loop_
_entity.id
_entity.type
_entity.pdbx_description
1 polymer ?
#
loop_
_entity_poly.entity_id
_entity_poly.type
_entity_poly.pdbx_seq_one_letter_code
_entity_poly.pdbx_strand_id
1 'polypeptide(L)'
;MNLFDSDDSLIDDEVFGSVSQSLSQDFKPWHKPRKQFIRDKQWLEQFKRLLGSSKYRSIDTVNYFGLPGGDLLDINYLYEGMLNSSRSGSKRLGFHGFINSSTDFNKAQGELSKILDKDRIEGRSVVERFRFEDLQKTNSDAWVRVKNFGDYHFINLDFCNNVMSHETLVSIYNLLQHQMKKVIGIPWLFCLTTRLNRDSTTEAIVSRFRDIITESLGTQQLNEKIEECFSEVHNYFSDRETEGDIGGVEDDTLMNQILQICLVLWILKEATGRNFKVALKSSMKYSVDLFSRESDMHSFVFSFEKEEEFTSDLLGLSEGNESAANEVDFDTIATPALDRLSNSIDVDNILEQDKESLNSYADDMIRWLGRCGYDTSNYKEFMSTNYGYNFD
;
A
#
# COMPACT_ATOMS: atom_id res chain seq x y z
N MET A 1 5.18 -65.77 -33.83
CA MET A 1 4.36 -64.86 -34.67
C MET A 1 3.05 -64.68 -33.92
N ASN A 2 2.51 -63.46 -33.94
CA ASN A 2 1.48 -62.88 -33.05
C ASN A 2 2.07 -62.16 -31.81
N LEU A 3 2.76 -61.05 -32.12
CA LEU A 3 2.77 -59.84 -31.30
C LEU A 3 1.48 -59.06 -31.62
N PHE A 4 0.94 -58.35 -30.63
CA PHE A 4 -0.30 -57.57 -30.62
C PHE A 4 -1.58 -58.38 -30.34
N ASP A 5 -1.85 -58.54 -29.05
CA ASP A 5 -3.22 -58.42 -28.54
C ASP A 5 -3.19 -57.59 -27.27
N SER A 6 -4.17 -56.69 -27.17
CA SER A 6 -4.25 -55.52 -26.30
C SER A 6 -4.42 -55.84 -24.82
N ASP A 7 -3.71 -55.12 -23.94
CA ASP A 7 -4.00 -55.04 -22.51
C ASP A 7 -3.90 -53.57 -22.04
N ASP A 8 -4.76 -52.72 -22.61
CA ASP A 8 -5.02 -51.35 -22.14
C ASP A 8 -6.05 -51.39 -21.00
N SER A 9 -5.67 -51.88 -19.82
CA SER A 9 -6.54 -51.80 -18.63
C SER A 9 -5.79 -51.70 -17.30
N LEU A 10 -4.67 -50.98 -17.25
CA LEU A 10 -3.95 -50.71 -16.00
C LEU A 10 -3.56 -49.24 -15.84
N ILE A 11 -4.56 -48.35 -15.89
CA ILE A 11 -4.46 -47.06 -15.20
C ILE A 11 -5.59 -47.04 -14.18
N ASP A 12 -5.25 -47.47 -12.97
CA ASP A 12 -6.08 -47.21 -11.79
C ASP A 12 -6.19 -45.70 -11.60
N ASP A 13 -7.41 -45.19 -11.71
CA ASP A 13 -7.79 -43.83 -11.30
C ASP A 13 -7.61 -43.60 -9.78
N GLU A 14 -7.10 -44.58 -9.03
CA GLU A 14 -6.70 -44.47 -7.62
C GLU A 14 -5.26 -43.96 -7.40
N VAL A 15 -4.43 -43.83 -8.45
CA VAL A 15 -3.05 -43.28 -8.33
C VAL A 15 -3.00 -41.76 -8.45
N PHE A 16 -4.05 -41.13 -9.01
CA PHE A 16 -4.23 -39.69 -8.93
C PHE A 16 -5.27 -39.41 -7.86
N GLY A 17 -4.80 -39.14 -6.63
CA GLY A 17 -5.65 -38.67 -5.55
C GLY A 17 -6.52 -37.52 -6.06
N SER A 18 -7.80 -37.83 -6.32
CA SER A 18 -8.82 -36.86 -6.68
C SER A 18 -9.12 -36.05 -5.43
N VAL A 19 -8.26 -35.07 -5.17
CA VAL A 19 -8.58 -34.01 -4.25
C VAL A 19 -9.73 -33.27 -4.91
N SER A 20 -10.96 -33.63 -4.54
CA SER A 20 -12.11 -32.76 -4.74
C SER A 20 -11.78 -31.49 -3.95
N GLN A 21 -11.09 -30.55 -4.60
CA GLN A 21 -10.76 -29.26 -4.02
C GLN A 21 -12.11 -28.58 -3.80
N SER A 22 -12.62 -28.65 -2.57
CA SER A 22 -13.79 -27.90 -2.17
C SER A 22 -13.44 -26.44 -2.38
N LEU A 23 -14.02 -25.84 -3.43
CA LEU A 23 -13.82 -24.44 -3.73
C LEU A 23 -14.24 -23.60 -2.52
N SER A 24 -13.42 -22.65 -2.13
CA SER A 24 -13.71 -21.80 -0.97
C SER A 24 -14.76 -20.75 -1.33
N GLN A 25 -15.72 -20.54 -0.43
CA GLN A 25 -16.67 -19.41 -0.48
C GLN A 25 -16.36 -18.35 0.61
N ASP A 26 -15.22 -18.45 1.28
CA ASP A 26 -14.82 -17.57 2.38
C ASP A 26 -14.18 -16.28 1.84
N PHE A 27 -15.02 -15.35 1.38
CA PHE A 27 -14.57 -14.05 0.87
C PHE A 27 -14.11 -13.13 2.01
N LYS A 28 -12.92 -12.55 1.82
CA LYS A 28 -12.21 -11.71 2.80
C LYS A 28 -12.42 -10.22 2.54
N PRO A 29 -12.15 -9.35 3.54
CA PRO A 29 -12.29 -7.91 3.36
C PRO A 29 -11.51 -7.31 2.18
N TRP A 30 -10.36 -7.90 1.82
CA TRP A 30 -9.56 -7.47 0.66
C TRP A 30 -10.11 -7.92 -0.71
N HIS A 31 -11.16 -8.77 -0.72
CA HIS A 31 -11.89 -9.19 -1.92
C HIS A 31 -13.05 -8.26 -2.27
N LYS A 32 -13.21 -7.13 -1.59
CA LYS A 32 -14.30 -6.18 -1.86
C LYS A 32 -14.10 -5.43 -3.19
N PRO A 33 -15.17 -5.09 -3.94
CA PRO A 33 -15.08 -4.29 -5.17
C PRO A 33 -14.28 -2.98 -5.01
N ARG A 34 -14.44 -2.26 -3.90
CA ARG A 34 -13.66 -1.03 -3.62
C ARG A 34 -12.15 -1.26 -3.53
N LYS A 35 -11.71 -2.42 -3.04
CA LYS A 35 -10.29 -2.78 -3.00
C LYS A 35 -9.77 -3.03 -4.41
N GLN A 36 -10.60 -3.60 -5.27
CA GLN A 36 -10.29 -3.75 -6.69
C GLN A 36 -10.19 -2.39 -7.41
N PHE A 37 -11.08 -1.44 -7.08
CA PHE A 37 -10.97 -0.05 -7.54
C PHE A 37 -9.64 0.58 -7.13
N ILE A 38 -9.25 0.46 -5.86
CA ILE A 38 -7.98 1.01 -5.35
C ILE A 38 -6.77 0.37 -6.05
N ARG A 39 -6.79 -0.95 -6.26
CA ARG A 39 -5.76 -1.65 -7.04
C ARG A 39 -5.59 -1.06 -8.44
N ASP A 40 -6.70 -0.80 -9.15
CA ASP A 40 -6.66 -0.24 -10.51
C ASP A 40 -6.28 1.25 -10.53
N LYS A 41 -7.13 2.08 -9.91
CA LYS A 41 -7.10 3.54 -10.03
C LYS A 41 -6.06 4.21 -9.15
N GLN A 42 -5.56 3.51 -8.14
CA GLN A 42 -4.53 4.05 -7.26
C GLN A 42 -3.20 3.35 -7.47
N TRP A 43 -3.09 2.09 -7.06
CA TRP A 43 -1.79 1.42 -6.98
C TRP A 43 -1.21 1.14 -8.37
N LEU A 44 -2.00 0.53 -9.26
CA LEU A 44 -1.54 0.19 -10.60
C LEU A 44 -1.30 1.43 -11.46
N GLU A 45 -2.14 2.45 -11.35
CA GLU A 45 -1.94 3.71 -12.08
C GLU A 45 -0.63 4.39 -11.68
N GLN A 46 -0.35 4.52 -10.37
CA GLN A 46 0.89 5.12 -9.90
C GLN A 46 2.10 4.26 -10.24
N PHE A 47 1.98 2.93 -10.17
CA PHE A 47 3.01 1.99 -10.62
C PHE A 47 3.33 2.19 -12.12
N LYS A 48 2.33 2.25 -12.99
CA LYS A 48 2.51 2.51 -14.44
C LYS A 48 3.14 3.88 -14.70
N ARG A 49 2.83 4.90 -13.90
CA ARG A 49 3.47 6.23 -13.99
C ARG A 49 4.95 6.16 -13.62
N LEU A 50 5.29 5.45 -12.55
CA LEU A 50 6.67 5.20 -12.13
C LEU A 50 7.49 4.53 -13.25
N LEU A 51 6.96 3.45 -13.83
CA LEU A 51 7.60 2.72 -14.93
C LEU A 51 7.84 3.58 -16.18
N GLY A 52 6.96 4.54 -16.44
CA GLY A 52 7.07 5.48 -17.56
C GLY A 52 8.09 6.60 -17.37
N SER A 53 8.68 6.74 -16.17
CA SER A 53 9.69 7.76 -15.90
C SER A 53 10.96 7.52 -16.71
N SER A 54 11.60 8.60 -17.17
CA SER A 54 12.91 8.52 -17.85
C SER A 54 13.98 7.87 -16.98
N LYS A 55 13.90 8.07 -15.65
CA LYS A 55 14.80 7.48 -14.65
C LYS A 55 14.66 5.96 -14.53
N TYR A 56 13.58 5.38 -15.06
CA TYR A 56 13.35 3.94 -15.09
C TYR A 56 13.78 3.26 -16.39
N ARG A 57 14.32 3.99 -17.38
CA ARG A 57 14.70 3.40 -18.68
C ARG A 57 15.74 2.29 -18.54
N SER A 58 16.77 2.51 -17.72
CA SER A 58 17.87 1.57 -17.46
C SER A 58 17.56 0.52 -16.38
N ILE A 59 16.39 0.59 -15.72
CA ILE A 59 16.01 -0.36 -14.68
C ILE A 59 15.37 -1.58 -15.33
N ASP A 60 16.04 -2.74 -15.32
CA ASP A 60 15.51 -3.97 -15.92
C ASP A 60 14.49 -4.67 -15.02
N THR A 61 14.62 -4.53 -13.71
CA THR A 61 13.73 -5.19 -12.73
C THR A 61 13.17 -4.19 -11.76
N VAL A 62 11.85 -4.17 -11.64
CA VAL A 62 11.13 -3.31 -10.72
C VAL A 62 10.73 -4.13 -9.51
N ASN A 63 11.46 -3.93 -8.42
CA ASN A 63 11.22 -4.56 -7.12
C ASN A 63 10.00 -3.96 -6.37
N TYR A 64 9.12 -4.85 -5.91
CA TYR A 64 7.94 -4.58 -5.09
C TYR A 64 8.14 -5.15 -3.67
N PHE A 65 7.76 -4.40 -2.64
CA PHE A 65 7.57 -4.93 -1.28
C PHE A 65 6.11 -4.77 -0.87
N GLY A 66 5.53 -5.76 -0.17
CA GLY A 66 4.20 -5.57 0.40
C GLY A 66 3.76 -6.62 1.40
N LEU A 67 2.47 -6.56 1.74
CA LEU A 67 1.80 -7.49 2.65
C LEU A 67 0.79 -8.35 1.86
N PRO A 68 1.25 -9.18 0.91
CA PRO A 68 0.33 -9.88 0.03
C PRO A 68 -0.45 -10.93 0.83
N GLY A 69 -1.79 -10.92 0.80
CA GLY A 69 -2.57 -12.00 1.40
C GLY A 69 -2.34 -13.35 0.70
N GLY A 70 -2.98 -14.42 1.19
CA GLY A 70 -2.77 -15.79 0.68
C GLY A 70 -3.02 -16.00 -0.82
N ASP A 71 -3.79 -15.09 -1.44
CA ASP A 71 -4.14 -15.12 -2.86
C ASP A 71 -3.15 -14.38 -3.77
N LEU A 72 -2.19 -13.65 -3.19
CA LEU A 72 -1.21 -12.81 -3.93
C LEU A 72 -1.86 -11.86 -4.96
N LEU A 73 -3.09 -11.39 -4.69
CA LEU A 73 -3.90 -10.61 -5.64
C LEU A 73 -3.17 -9.34 -6.10
N ASP A 74 -2.59 -8.59 -5.18
CA ASP A 74 -1.92 -7.33 -5.49
C ASP A 74 -0.75 -7.53 -6.46
N ILE A 75 0.06 -8.57 -6.23
CA ILE A 75 1.22 -8.90 -7.07
C ILE A 75 0.74 -9.35 -8.44
N ASN A 76 -0.22 -10.27 -8.51
CA ASN A 76 -0.80 -10.72 -9.77
C ASN A 76 -1.42 -9.56 -10.56
N TYR A 77 -2.10 -8.64 -9.88
CA TYR A 77 -2.75 -7.50 -10.52
C TYR A 77 -1.73 -6.50 -11.07
N LEU A 78 -0.70 -6.17 -10.28
CA LEU A 78 0.41 -5.32 -10.73
C LEU A 78 1.17 -5.96 -11.90
N TYR A 79 1.39 -7.28 -11.85
CA TYR A 79 2.01 -8.04 -12.93
C TYR A 79 1.22 -7.95 -14.25
N GLU A 80 -0.08 -8.28 -14.24
CA GLU A 80 -0.91 -8.17 -15.45
C GLU A 80 -0.97 -6.72 -15.94
N GLY A 81 -1.09 -5.76 -15.02
CA GLY A 81 -1.09 -4.34 -15.36
C GLY A 81 0.24 -3.86 -15.94
N MET A 82 1.37 -4.45 -15.54
CA MET A 82 2.69 -4.22 -16.12
C MET A 82 2.77 -4.76 -17.54
N LEU A 83 2.34 -6.00 -17.78
CA LEU A 83 2.35 -6.62 -19.11
C LEU A 83 1.52 -5.82 -20.12
N ASN A 84 0.34 -5.35 -19.68
CA ASN A 84 -0.59 -4.61 -20.52
C ASN A 84 -0.22 -3.13 -20.68
N SER A 85 0.91 -2.68 -20.12
CA SER A 85 1.37 -1.30 -20.25
C SER A 85 2.56 -1.19 -21.19
N SER A 86 2.43 -0.38 -22.24
CA SER A 86 3.56 -0.01 -23.11
C SER A 86 4.70 0.70 -22.36
N ARG A 87 4.43 1.26 -21.18
CA ARG A 87 5.42 1.92 -20.32
C ARG A 87 6.37 0.93 -19.64
N SER A 88 6.01 -0.35 -19.53
CA SER A 88 6.84 -1.34 -18.83
C SER A 88 7.96 -1.90 -19.70
N GLY A 89 7.90 -1.76 -21.02
CA GLY A 89 8.89 -2.32 -21.95
C GLY A 89 9.11 -3.82 -21.72
N SER A 90 10.37 -4.24 -21.57
CA SER A 90 10.80 -5.61 -21.25
C SER A 90 11.06 -5.86 -19.76
N LYS A 91 10.69 -4.91 -18.89
CA LYS A 91 11.04 -4.98 -17.46
C LYS A 91 10.44 -6.19 -16.76
N ARG A 92 11.16 -6.71 -15.78
CA ARG A 92 10.71 -7.79 -14.91
C ARG A 92 10.12 -7.23 -13.61
N LEU A 93 9.20 -7.96 -13.00
CA LEU A 93 8.69 -7.67 -11.66
C LEU A 93 9.39 -8.60 -10.67
N GLY A 94 10.15 -8.02 -9.75
CA GLY A 94 10.61 -8.72 -8.55
C GLY A 94 9.69 -8.40 -7.39
N PHE A 95 9.32 -9.36 -6.56
CA PHE A 95 8.52 -9.07 -5.36
C PHE A 95 9.05 -9.75 -4.11
N HIS A 96 8.88 -9.06 -2.98
CA HIS A 96 9.12 -9.56 -1.64
C HIS A 96 7.90 -9.27 -0.79
N GLY A 97 7.30 -10.30 -0.19
CA GLY A 97 6.08 -10.15 0.60
C GLY A 97 6.20 -10.75 1.98
N PHE A 98 5.54 -10.13 2.97
CA PHE A 98 5.38 -10.71 4.30
C PHE A 98 3.94 -11.19 4.53
N ILE A 99 3.82 -12.40 5.09
CA ILE A 99 2.55 -12.96 5.54
C ILE A 99 2.68 -13.48 6.98
N ASN A 100 1.90 -12.93 7.89
CA ASN A 100 1.89 -13.37 9.28
C ASN A 100 1.16 -14.71 9.47
N SER A 101 -0.03 -14.83 8.87
CA SER A 101 -0.94 -15.97 9.02
C SER A 101 -0.34 -17.24 8.41
N SER A 102 -0.33 -18.33 9.18
CA SER A 102 0.17 -19.63 8.69
C SER A 102 -0.69 -20.15 7.54
N THR A 103 -2.01 -19.97 7.66
CA THR A 103 -2.99 -20.42 6.67
C THR A 103 -2.80 -19.65 5.36
N ASP A 104 -2.70 -18.32 5.44
CA ASP A 104 -2.47 -17.50 4.25
C ASP A 104 -1.10 -17.76 3.64
N PHE A 105 -0.08 -17.96 4.47
CA PHE A 105 1.27 -18.27 3.99
C PHE A 105 1.29 -19.59 3.22
N ASN A 106 0.67 -20.64 3.76
CA ASN A 106 0.58 -21.94 3.09
C ASN A 106 -0.21 -21.84 1.77
N LYS A 107 -1.29 -21.06 1.75
CA LYS A 107 -2.04 -20.78 0.52
C LYS A 107 -1.17 -20.04 -0.51
N ALA A 108 -0.47 -19.01 -0.06
CA ALA A 108 0.44 -18.22 -0.89
C ALA A 108 1.56 -19.05 -1.50
N GLN A 109 2.06 -20.11 -0.85
CA GLN A 109 3.09 -20.98 -1.46
C GLN A 109 2.58 -21.69 -2.74
N GLY A 110 1.31 -22.08 -2.77
CA GLY A 110 0.69 -22.66 -3.96
C GLY A 110 0.58 -21.64 -5.11
N GLU A 111 0.14 -20.43 -4.81
CA GLU A 111 0.06 -19.34 -5.79
C GLU A 111 1.44 -18.80 -6.21
N LEU A 112 2.42 -18.84 -5.30
CA LEU A 112 3.79 -18.41 -5.52
C LEU A 112 4.46 -19.28 -6.60
N SER A 113 4.24 -20.58 -6.56
CA SER A 113 4.78 -21.50 -7.57
C SER A 113 4.26 -21.13 -8.97
N LYS A 114 2.95 -20.86 -9.10
CA LYS A 114 2.32 -20.46 -10.38
C LYS A 114 2.83 -19.12 -10.89
N ILE A 115 3.03 -18.13 -10.01
CA ILE A 115 3.47 -16.81 -10.44
C ILE A 115 4.96 -16.80 -10.82
N LEU A 116 5.80 -17.59 -10.15
CA LEU A 116 7.23 -17.69 -10.47
C LEU A 116 7.50 -18.30 -11.85
N ASP A 117 6.58 -19.15 -12.35
CA ASP A 117 6.64 -19.72 -13.70
C ASP A 117 6.24 -18.72 -14.80
N LYS A 118 5.72 -17.54 -14.44
CA LYS A 118 5.32 -16.52 -15.42
C LYS A 118 6.52 -15.79 -16.01
N ASP A 119 6.42 -15.48 -17.29
CA ASP A 119 7.38 -14.62 -17.97
C ASP A 119 7.56 -13.28 -17.25
N ARG A 120 8.76 -12.71 -17.29
CA ARG A 120 9.05 -11.39 -16.70
C ARG A 120 8.79 -11.29 -15.19
N ILE A 121 8.69 -12.40 -14.46
CA ILE A 121 8.89 -12.42 -13.00
C ILE A 121 10.37 -12.64 -12.70
N GLU A 122 10.89 -11.94 -11.68
CA GLU A 122 12.26 -12.14 -11.20
C GLU A 122 12.32 -13.43 -10.38
N GLY A 123 13.28 -14.32 -10.69
CA GLY A 123 13.34 -15.66 -10.08
C GLY A 123 13.64 -15.65 -8.57
N ARG A 124 14.19 -14.55 -8.05
CA ARG A 124 14.44 -14.35 -6.61
C ARG A 124 13.20 -13.88 -5.84
N SER A 125 12.05 -13.69 -6.51
CA SER A 125 10.83 -13.21 -5.88
C SER A 125 10.35 -14.19 -4.82
N VAL A 126 9.88 -13.68 -3.68
CA VAL A 126 9.59 -14.52 -2.52
C VAL A 126 8.49 -13.92 -1.66
N VAL A 127 7.76 -14.80 -0.98
CA VAL A 127 6.88 -14.44 0.12
C VAL A 127 7.35 -15.21 1.35
N GLU A 128 7.51 -14.50 2.46
CA GLU A 128 8.07 -15.04 3.70
C GLU A 128 7.10 -14.87 4.87
N ARG A 129 7.23 -15.77 5.85
CA ARG A 129 6.35 -15.79 7.00
C ARG A 129 6.91 -14.93 8.14
N PHE A 130 6.60 -13.64 8.09
CA PHE A 130 6.94 -12.67 9.12
C PHE A 130 5.75 -11.78 9.45
N ARG A 131 5.74 -11.24 10.67
CA ARG A 131 4.91 -10.07 10.99
C ARG A 131 5.61 -8.83 10.46
N PHE A 132 4.84 -7.84 10.01
CA PHE A 132 5.42 -6.56 9.65
C PHE A 132 6.12 -5.91 10.86
N GLU A 133 5.58 -6.08 12.07
CA GLU A 133 6.17 -5.56 13.30
C GLU A 133 7.54 -6.16 13.64
N ASP A 134 7.93 -7.28 13.04
CA ASP A 134 9.27 -7.87 13.24
C ASP A 134 10.39 -6.95 12.72
N LEU A 135 10.04 -5.96 11.87
CA LEU A 135 10.94 -4.92 11.37
C LEU A 135 11.27 -3.84 12.42
N GLN A 136 10.59 -3.83 13.57
CA GLN A 136 10.93 -2.95 14.70
C GLN A 136 12.36 -3.23 15.21
N LYS A 137 12.75 -4.52 15.19
CA LYS A 137 14.07 -4.98 15.63
C LYS A 137 15.03 -5.03 14.46
N THR A 138 15.97 -4.09 14.40
CA THR A 138 16.92 -3.95 13.27
C THR A 138 17.94 -5.09 13.14
N ASN A 139 17.91 -6.07 14.03
CA ASN A 139 18.69 -7.31 13.99
C ASN A 139 17.82 -8.57 13.81
N SER A 140 16.52 -8.43 13.51
CA SER A 140 15.64 -9.57 13.27
C SER A 140 15.93 -10.26 11.94
N ASP A 141 15.51 -11.53 11.82
CA ASP A 141 15.58 -12.26 10.56
C ASP A 141 14.78 -11.56 9.46
N ALA A 142 13.60 -11.02 9.79
CA ALA A 142 12.80 -10.21 8.87
C ALA A 142 13.64 -9.06 8.27
N TRP A 143 14.45 -8.38 9.09
CA TRP A 143 15.31 -7.31 8.64
C TRP A 143 16.47 -7.80 7.75
N VAL A 144 17.04 -8.96 8.06
CA VAL A 144 18.04 -9.61 7.22
C VAL A 144 17.46 -9.90 5.83
N ARG A 145 16.23 -10.41 5.76
CA ARG A 145 15.56 -10.68 4.49
C ARG A 145 15.27 -9.44 3.67
N VAL A 146 14.74 -8.40 4.32
CA VAL A 146 14.49 -7.09 3.68
C VAL A 146 15.78 -6.53 3.06
N LYS A 147 16.91 -6.58 3.78
CA LYS A 147 18.22 -6.13 3.27
C LYS A 147 18.74 -7.00 2.14
N ASN A 148 18.56 -8.32 2.21
CA ASN A 148 19.09 -9.26 1.21
C ASN A 148 18.31 -9.19 -0.12
N PHE A 149 17.03 -8.84 -0.08
CA PHE A 149 16.27 -8.60 -1.31
C PHE A 149 16.69 -7.29 -2.01
N GLY A 150 17.24 -6.33 -1.26
CA GLY A 150 17.73 -5.06 -1.80
C GLY A 150 16.62 -4.02 -1.96
N ASP A 151 16.86 -3.06 -2.86
CA ASP A 151 16.10 -1.84 -2.93
C ASP A 151 14.72 -2.04 -3.57
N TYR A 152 13.70 -1.40 -3.00
CA TYR A 152 12.34 -1.45 -3.54
C TYR A 152 12.04 -0.21 -4.39
N HIS A 153 11.25 -0.37 -5.43
CA HIS A 153 10.74 0.74 -6.24
C HIS A 153 9.29 1.06 -5.88
N PHE A 154 8.58 0.06 -5.38
CA PHE A 154 7.17 0.16 -4.99
C PHE A 154 6.94 -0.60 -3.70
N ILE A 155 6.66 0.11 -2.62
CA ILE A 155 6.32 -0.47 -1.32
C ILE A 155 4.80 -0.30 -1.14
N ASN A 156 4.05 -1.37 -0.93
CA ASN A 156 2.60 -1.32 -0.67
C ASN A 156 2.25 -2.03 0.63
N LEU A 157 1.99 -1.24 1.66
CA LEU A 157 1.56 -1.75 2.96
C LEU A 157 0.04 -1.60 3.07
N ASP A 158 -0.68 -2.68 2.77
CA ASP A 158 -2.14 -2.75 2.91
C ASP A 158 -2.53 -3.38 4.25
N PHE A 159 -2.66 -2.56 5.28
CA PHE A 159 -3.13 -3.01 6.59
C PHE A 159 -4.66 -3.07 6.62
N CYS A 160 -5.19 -4.24 7.00
CA CYS A 160 -6.62 -4.41 7.25
C CYS A 160 -7.08 -3.71 8.55
N ASN A 161 -6.13 -3.40 9.44
CA ASN A 161 -6.36 -2.77 10.73
C ASN A 161 -5.59 -1.45 10.81
N ASN A 162 -5.71 -0.78 11.95
CA ASN A 162 -5.01 0.47 12.21
C ASN A 162 -3.50 0.27 12.43
N VAL A 163 -2.70 1.15 11.86
CA VAL A 163 -1.24 1.23 12.03
C VAL A 163 -0.79 2.04 13.26
N MET A 164 -1.70 2.70 13.97
CA MET A 164 -1.44 3.55 15.15
C MET A 164 -1.07 2.75 16.41
N SER A 165 -0.21 1.75 16.24
CA SER A 165 0.49 1.06 17.32
C SER A 165 1.97 1.47 17.31
N HIS A 166 2.61 1.44 18.48
CA HIS A 166 4.03 1.76 18.57
C HIS A 166 4.88 0.80 17.72
N GLU A 167 4.60 -0.50 17.75
CA GLU A 167 5.35 -1.52 17.01
C GLU A 167 5.27 -1.29 15.49
N THR A 168 4.05 -1.02 14.99
CA THR A 168 3.80 -0.84 13.56
C THR A 168 4.40 0.48 13.05
N LEU A 169 4.21 1.60 13.75
CA LEU A 169 4.79 2.90 13.36
C LEU A 169 6.32 2.87 13.36
N VAL A 170 6.95 2.25 14.35
CA VAL A 170 8.42 2.09 14.38
C VAL A 170 8.90 1.18 13.24
N SER A 171 8.12 0.16 12.89
CA SER A 171 8.44 -0.72 11.75
C SER A 171 8.33 0.01 10.40
N ILE A 172 7.28 0.83 10.20
CA ILE A 172 7.15 1.73 9.05
C ILE A 172 8.34 2.69 8.99
N TYR A 173 8.65 3.34 10.12
CA TYR A 173 9.77 4.25 10.22
C TYR A 173 11.08 3.58 9.82
N ASN A 174 11.40 2.43 10.41
CA ASN A 174 12.62 1.69 10.09
C ASN A 174 12.71 1.34 8.60
N LEU A 175 11.60 0.92 7.98
CA LEU A 175 11.53 0.63 6.54
C LEU A 175 11.80 1.87 5.70
N LEU A 176 11.11 2.99 6.00
CA LEU A 176 11.34 4.27 5.32
C LEU A 176 12.78 4.76 5.50
N GLN A 177 13.34 4.64 6.70
CA GLN A 177 14.74 5.00 6.97
C GLN A 177 15.71 4.17 6.13
N HIS A 178 15.50 2.86 6.05
CA HIS A 178 16.34 1.98 5.25
C HIS A 178 16.26 2.34 3.77
N GLN A 179 15.04 2.50 3.28
CA GLN A 179 14.74 2.82 1.89
C GLN A 179 15.34 4.18 1.47
N MET A 180 15.13 5.24 2.27
CA MET A 180 15.69 6.57 2.02
C MET A 180 17.22 6.61 2.09
N LYS A 181 17.86 5.70 2.84
CA LYS A 181 19.33 5.62 2.88
C LYS A 181 19.92 4.91 1.66
N LYS A 182 19.13 4.07 0.99
CA LYS A 182 19.61 3.19 -0.07
C LYS A 182 19.26 3.69 -1.46
N VAL A 183 18.04 4.21 -1.63
CA VAL A 183 17.52 4.58 -2.94
C VAL A 183 17.68 6.07 -3.19
N ILE A 184 18.70 6.40 -3.98
CA ILE A 184 19.05 7.74 -4.44
C ILE A 184 19.07 7.74 -5.98
N GLY A 185 18.84 8.89 -6.60
CA GLY A 185 18.90 9.06 -8.05
C GLY A 185 17.64 8.64 -8.80
N ILE A 186 16.82 7.75 -8.23
CA ILE A 186 15.56 7.29 -8.82
C ILE A 186 14.36 7.54 -7.88
N PRO A 187 13.18 7.90 -8.43
CA PRO A 187 11.99 8.02 -7.60
C PRO A 187 11.48 6.63 -7.19
N TRP A 188 10.82 6.52 -6.04
CA TRP A 188 10.15 5.30 -5.60
C TRP A 188 8.82 5.63 -4.91
N LEU A 189 7.93 4.64 -4.81
CA LEU A 189 6.59 4.81 -4.27
C LEU A 189 6.42 4.10 -2.94
N PHE A 190 5.73 4.77 -2.02
CA PHE A 190 5.24 4.21 -0.76
C PHE A 190 3.72 4.32 -0.72
N CYS A 191 3.04 3.19 -0.71
CA CYS A 191 1.61 3.08 -0.56
C CYS A 191 1.30 2.57 0.84
N LEU A 192 0.37 3.24 1.51
CA LEU A 192 -0.09 2.88 2.85
C LEU A 192 -1.61 2.89 2.87
N THR A 193 -2.21 1.73 3.10
CA THR A 193 -3.63 1.61 3.40
C THR A 193 -3.80 1.19 4.84
N THR A 194 -4.62 1.90 5.60
CA THR A 194 -4.82 1.63 7.04
C THR A 194 -6.19 2.09 7.47
N ARG A 195 -6.71 1.48 8.54
CA ARG A 195 -7.81 2.06 9.30
C ARG A 195 -7.27 3.22 10.15
N LEU A 196 -8.02 4.31 10.26
CA LEU A 196 -7.76 5.41 11.20
C LEU A 196 -9.01 5.56 12.05
N ASN A 197 -8.90 5.26 13.34
CA ASN A 197 -9.98 5.45 14.31
C ASN A 197 -9.43 5.53 15.74
N ARG A 198 -10.30 5.95 16.68
CA ARG A 198 -9.95 6.09 18.09
C ARG A 198 -9.59 4.76 18.75
N ASP A 199 -10.42 3.73 18.55
CA ASP A 199 -10.40 2.46 19.30
C ASP A 199 -9.06 1.73 19.29
N SER A 200 -8.20 2.04 18.33
CA SER A 200 -6.93 1.36 18.11
C SER A 200 -5.71 2.28 18.19
N THR A 201 -5.90 3.53 18.60
CA THR A 201 -4.82 4.51 18.79
C THR A 201 -4.40 4.55 20.27
N THR A 202 -3.09 4.52 20.54
CA THR A 202 -2.57 4.63 21.92
C THR A 202 -2.40 6.08 22.37
N GLU A 203 -2.63 6.38 23.65
CA GLU A 203 -2.43 7.73 24.23
C GLU A 203 -1.03 8.30 23.94
N ALA A 204 0.00 7.45 23.95
CA ALA A 204 1.37 7.85 23.65
C ALA A 204 1.52 8.37 22.20
N ILE A 205 0.82 7.77 21.23
CA ILE A 205 0.82 8.22 19.83
C ILE A 205 0.00 9.49 19.70
N VAL A 206 -1.16 9.56 20.35
CA VAL A 206 -2.01 10.75 20.40
C VAL A 206 -1.22 11.98 20.86
N SER A 207 -0.43 11.85 21.94
CA SER A 207 0.42 12.95 22.42
C SER A 207 1.45 13.40 21.39
N ARG A 208 2.07 12.48 20.64
CA ARG A 208 3.06 12.83 19.60
C ARG A 208 2.41 13.49 18.39
N PHE A 209 1.19 13.09 18.06
CA PHE A 209 0.43 13.69 16.97
C PHE A 209 -0.07 15.08 17.33
N ARG A 210 -0.35 15.34 18.62
CA ARG A 210 -0.59 16.69 19.12
C ARG A 210 0.60 17.61 18.83
N ASP A 211 1.82 17.16 19.10
CA ASP A 211 3.03 17.96 18.81
C ASP A 211 3.09 18.34 17.31
N ILE A 212 2.79 17.38 16.42
CA ILE A 212 2.83 17.58 14.96
C ILE A 212 1.80 18.62 14.51
N ILE A 213 0.55 18.50 14.95
CA ILE A 213 -0.52 19.43 14.52
C ILE A 213 -0.32 20.81 15.13
N THR A 214 0.07 20.91 16.41
CA THR A 214 0.34 22.20 17.06
C THR A 214 1.52 22.92 16.40
N GLU A 215 2.59 22.22 16.03
CA GLU A 215 3.71 22.81 15.30
C GLU A 215 3.28 23.31 13.92
N SER A 216 2.45 22.54 13.22
CA SER A 216 1.94 22.91 11.90
C SER A 216 1.08 24.18 11.97
N LEU A 217 0.16 24.25 12.95
CA LEU A 217 -0.66 25.44 13.22
C LEU A 217 0.17 26.65 13.71
N GLY A 218 1.40 26.43 14.18
CA GLY A 218 2.32 27.51 14.57
C GLY A 218 2.94 28.27 13.37
N THR A 219 2.88 27.70 12.16
CA THR A 219 3.36 28.36 10.94
C THR A 219 2.19 29.06 10.24
N GLN A 220 2.38 30.30 9.78
CA GLN A 220 1.29 31.04 9.11
C GLN A 220 0.77 30.27 7.90
N GLN A 221 1.67 29.73 7.08
CA GLN A 221 1.31 29.04 5.83
C GLN A 221 0.48 27.77 6.08
N LEU A 222 0.92 26.89 6.97
CA LEU A 222 0.16 25.66 7.24
C LEU A 222 -1.09 25.94 8.08
N ASN A 223 -1.09 26.95 8.94
CA ASN A 223 -2.28 27.35 9.67
C ASN A 223 -3.42 27.75 8.72
N GLU A 224 -3.14 28.71 7.83
CA GLU A 224 -4.11 29.16 6.80
C GLU A 224 -4.55 27.97 5.94
N LYS A 225 -3.63 27.04 5.63
CA LYS A 225 -3.96 25.89 4.81
C LYS A 225 -4.84 24.86 5.51
N ILE A 226 -4.59 24.60 6.79
CA ILE A 226 -5.41 23.70 7.61
C ILE A 226 -6.79 24.33 7.81
N GLU A 227 -6.89 25.65 8.03
CA GLU A 227 -8.17 26.36 8.07
C GLU A 227 -8.97 26.20 6.77
N GLU A 228 -8.32 26.39 5.61
CA GLU A 228 -8.93 26.24 4.29
C GLU A 228 -9.42 24.80 4.03
N CYS A 229 -8.59 23.81 4.33
CA CYS A 229 -8.81 22.42 3.96
C CYS A 229 -9.60 21.62 4.99
N PHE A 230 -9.50 21.99 6.27
CA PHE A 230 -9.97 21.23 7.44
C PHE A 230 -10.43 22.19 8.55
N SER A 231 -11.40 23.05 8.23
CA SER A 231 -11.88 24.08 9.16
C SER A 231 -12.34 23.53 10.52
N GLU A 232 -12.94 22.33 10.57
CA GLU A 232 -13.32 21.66 11.82
C GLU A 232 -12.11 21.34 12.71
N VAL A 233 -11.03 20.83 12.11
CA VAL A 233 -9.75 20.59 12.80
C VAL A 233 -9.17 21.90 13.29
N HIS A 234 -9.08 22.91 12.42
CA HIS A 234 -8.56 24.22 12.79
C HIS A 234 -9.35 24.84 13.96
N ASN A 235 -10.67 24.80 13.91
CA ASN A 235 -11.55 25.32 14.97
C ASN A 235 -11.34 24.57 16.29
N TYR A 236 -11.23 23.25 16.25
CA TYR A 236 -11.00 22.43 17.44
C TYR A 236 -9.72 22.81 18.19
N PHE A 237 -8.63 23.04 17.46
CA PHE A 237 -7.33 23.42 18.05
C PHE A 237 -7.20 24.94 18.34
N SER A 238 -8.05 25.76 17.73
CA SER A 238 -8.11 27.20 18.01
C SER A 238 -8.93 27.53 19.26
N ASP A 239 -9.79 26.61 19.69
CA ASP A 239 -10.57 26.76 20.91
C ASP A 239 -9.66 26.67 22.15
N ARG A 240 -9.73 27.69 23.00
CA ARG A 240 -8.93 27.76 24.23
C ARG A 240 -9.47 26.86 25.33
N GLU A 241 -10.71 26.37 25.22
CA GLU A 241 -11.34 25.51 26.23
C GLU A 241 -10.98 24.02 26.05
N THR A 242 -10.59 23.59 24.85
CA THR A 242 -10.29 22.18 24.53
C THR A 242 -8.82 21.80 24.80
N GLU A 243 -7.95 22.77 25.12
CA GLU A 243 -6.48 22.63 25.19
C GLU A 243 -5.83 21.90 23.98
N GLY A 244 -6.55 21.71 22.87
CA GLY A 244 -6.10 20.89 21.75
C GLY A 244 -5.85 19.42 22.13
N ASP A 245 -6.57 18.87 23.11
CA ASP A 245 -6.42 17.46 23.46
C ASP A 245 -7.13 16.53 22.46
N ILE A 246 -6.36 15.98 21.52
CA ILE A 246 -6.85 14.93 20.60
C ILE A 246 -7.59 13.79 21.31
N GLY A 247 -7.18 13.39 22.52
CA GLY A 247 -7.85 12.32 23.28
C GLY A 247 -9.28 12.65 23.70
N GLY A 248 -9.61 13.95 23.80
CA GLY A 248 -10.94 14.45 24.15
C GLY A 248 -11.86 14.69 22.94
N VAL A 249 -11.41 14.43 21.71
CA VAL A 249 -12.26 14.54 20.52
C VAL A 249 -13.33 13.46 20.58
N GLU A 250 -14.61 13.83 20.73
CA GLU A 250 -15.72 12.88 20.76
C GLU A 250 -16.24 12.49 19.37
N ASP A 251 -16.11 13.37 18.39
CA ASP A 251 -16.56 13.13 17.01
C ASP A 251 -15.55 12.26 16.24
N ASP A 252 -15.99 11.08 15.78
CA ASP A 252 -15.11 10.13 15.11
C ASP A 252 -14.65 10.62 13.73
N THR A 253 -15.44 11.44 13.04
CA THR A 253 -15.04 12.01 11.74
C THR A 253 -13.87 12.98 11.95
N LEU A 254 -14.00 13.87 12.93
CA LEU A 254 -12.96 14.81 13.33
C LEU A 254 -11.71 14.08 13.80
N MET A 255 -11.85 13.05 14.64
CA MET A 255 -10.72 12.22 15.08
C MET A 255 -10.01 11.58 13.88
N ASN A 256 -10.75 10.98 12.93
CA ASN A 256 -10.18 10.35 11.76
C ASN A 256 -9.42 11.37 10.87
N GLN A 257 -9.97 12.57 10.70
CA GLN A 257 -9.30 13.67 9.99
C GLN A 257 -8.00 14.09 10.69
N ILE A 258 -8.01 14.27 12.02
CA ILE A 258 -6.81 14.62 12.80
C ILE A 258 -5.74 13.56 12.64
N LEU A 259 -6.09 12.28 12.82
CA LEU A 259 -5.15 11.16 12.66
C LEU A 259 -4.60 11.08 11.24
N GLN A 260 -5.43 11.32 10.22
CA GLN A 260 -5.04 11.35 8.82
C GLN A 260 -4.02 12.45 8.54
N ILE A 261 -4.30 13.68 8.98
CA ILE A 261 -3.40 14.83 8.81
C ILE A 261 -2.06 14.53 9.50
N CYS A 262 -2.09 14.10 10.75
CA CYS A 262 -0.88 13.85 11.53
C CYS A 262 -0.01 12.73 10.93
N LEU A 263 -0.61 11.63 10.47
CA LEU A 263 0.11 10.53 9.83
C LEU A 263 0.84 10.99 8.56
N VAL A 264 0.15 11.76 7.73
CA VAL A 264 0.70 12.26 6.46
C VAL A 264 1.80 13.27 6.72
N LEU A 265 1.56 14.25 7.59
CA LEU A 265 2.57 15.25 7.96
C LEU A 265 3.81 14.61 8.59
N TRP A 266 3.64 13.58 9.42
CA TRP A 266 4.76 12.80 9.97
C TRP A 266 5.63 12.20 8.87
N ILE A 267 5.04 11.49 7.89
CA ILE A 267 5.78 10.88 6.78
C ILE A 267 6.50 11.95 5.95
N LEU A 268 5.83 13.07 5.67
CA LEU A 268 6.43 14.16 4.91
C LEU A 268 7.62 14.76 5.67
N LYS A 269 7.47 15.03 6.97
CA LYS A 269 8.49 15.60 7.82
C LYS A 269 9.73 14.71 7.95
N GLU A 270 9.52 13.40 8.04
CA GLU A 270 10.63 12.44 8.05
C GLU A 270 11.41 12.42 6.73
N ALA A 271 10.73 12.64 5.61
CA ALA A 271 11.36 12.72 4.30
C ALA A 271 12.12 14.04 4.11
N THR A 272 11.49 15.18 4.45
CA THR A 272 12.08 16.52 4.28
C THR A 272 13.31 16.69 5.14
N GLY A 273 13.31 16.20 6.39
CA GLY A 273 14.48 16.20 7.27
C GLY A 273 15.69 15.40 6.73
N ARG A 274 15.54 14.68 5.62
CA ARG A 274 16.60 13.94 4.91
C ARG A 274 16.87 14.46 3.49
N ASN A 275 16.31 15.62 3.16
CA ASN A 275 16.35 16.27 1.85
C ASN A 275 15.76 15.40 0.73
N PHE A 276 14.72 14.63 1.03
CA PHE A 276 13.92 13.98 -0.01
C PHE A 276 12.84 14.95 -0.52
N LYS A 277 12.71 15.04 -1.84
CA LYS A 277 11.49 15.54 -2.47
C LYS A 277 10.42 14.47 -2.29
N VAL A 278 9.43 14.77 -1.47
CA VAL A 278 8.29 13.88 -1.23
C VAL A 278 7.00 14.54 -1.69
N ALA A 279 6.08 13.76 -2.23
CA ALA A 279 4.75 14.26 -2.57
C ALA A 279 3.71 13.16 -2.34
N LEU A 280 2.62 13.49 -1.64
CA LEU A 280 1.40 12.69 -1.66
C LEU A 280 0.82 12.76 -3.08
N LYS A 281 0.84 11.67 -3.84
CA LYS A 281 0.36 11.60 -5.23
C LYS A 281 -1.12 11.24 -5.35
N SER A 282 -1.64 10.49 -4.40
CA SER A 282 -3.05 10.10 -4.35
C SER A 282 -3.49 9.85 -2.92
N SER A 283 -4.74 10.19 -2.63
CA SER A 283 -5.44 9.88 -1.38
C SER A 283 -6.84 9.39 -1.72
N MET A 284 -7.21 8.24 -1.17
CA MET A 284 -8.54 7.64 -1.29
C MET A 284 -9.03 7.23 0.10
N LYS A 285 -10.33 7.28 0.32
CA LYS A 285 -10.99 6.83 1.54
C LYS A 285 -12.19 5.96 1.24
N TYR A 286 -12.52 5.07 2.17
CA TYR A 286 -13.69 4.21 2.14
C TYR A 286 -14.00 3.71 3.55
N SER A 287 -15.16 3.10 3.75
CA SER A 287 -15.57 2.51 5.02
C SER A 287 -15.25 1.01 5.04
N VAL A 288 -14.86 0.46 6.18
CA VAL A 288 -14.72 -1.01 6.31
C VAL A 288 -16.05 -1.71 5.97
N ASP A 289 -17.18 -1.13 6.38
CA ASP A 289 -18.53 -1.64 6.15
C ASP A 289 -19.43 -0.52 5.59
N LEU A 290 -20.34 -0.82 4.65
CA LEU A 290 -21.33 0.18 4.19
C LEU A 290 -22.52 0.31 5.12
N PHE A 291 -22.72 -0.64 6.03
CA PHE A 291 -23.73 -0.51 7.07
C PHE A 291 -23.32 0.56 8.10
N SER A 292 -22.01 0.74 8.35
CA SER A 292 -21.45 1.82 9.18
C SER A 292 -20.48 2.69 8.38
N ARG A 293 -20.98 3.83 7.88
CA ARG A 293 -20.26 4.71 6.94
C ARG A 293 -19.34 5.70 7.65
N GLU A 294 -18.27 5.19 8.25
CA GLU A 294 -17.31 5.99 9.02
C GLU A 294 -16.18 6.58 8.14
N SER A 295 -16.03 6.12 6.89
CA SER A 295 -14.89 6.48 6.02
C SER A 295 -13.52 6.32 6.71
N ASP A 296 -13.40 5.23 7.47
CA ASP A 296 -12.32 4.97 8.41
C ASP A 296 -11.11 4.27 7.79
N MET A 297 -11.20 3.81 6.54
CA MET A 297 -10.07 3.28 5.78
C MET A 297 -9.52 4.33 4.84
N HIS A 298 -8.22 4.59 4.96
CA HIS A 298 -7.51 5.55 4.12
C HIS A 298 -6.40 4.85 3.35
N SER A 299 -6.24 5.21 2.08
CA SER A 299 -5.21 4.71 1.19
C SER A 299 -4.42 5.87 0.58
N PHE A 300 -3.14 5.93 0.92
CA PHE A 300 -2.22 6.98 0.52
C PHE A 300 -1.19 6.45 -0.46
N VAL A 301 -0.76 7.28 -1.41
CA VAL A 301 0.41 7.01 -2.23
C VAL A 301 1.36 8.19 -2.17
N PHE A 302 2.56 7.96 -1.68
CA PHE A 302 3.65 8.91 -1.63
C PHE A 302 4.69 8.58 -2.69
N SER A 303 5.26 9.61 -3.30
CA SER A 303 6.45 9.49 -4.16
C SER A 303 7.61 10.15 -3.45
N PHE A 304 8.74 9.46 -3.40
CA PHE A 304 9.98 9.93 -2.81
C PHE A 304 11.04 10.00 -3.90
N GLU A 305 11.85 11.06 -3.87
CA GLU A 305 12.97 11.23 -4.79
C GLU A 305 14.06 12.08 -4.14
N LYS A 306 15.31 11.65 -4.28
CA LYS A 306 16.49 12.42 -3.92
C LYS A 306 17.48 12.34 -5.06
N GLU A 307 18.03 13.48 -5.48
CA GLU A 307 19.04 13.51 -6.53
C GLU A 307 20.37 12.96 -6.01
N GLU A 308 21.19 12.44 -6.93
CA GLU A 308 22.57 12.05 -6.60
C GLU A 308 23.43 13.31 -6.41
N GLU A 309 24.06 13.41 -5.25
CA GLU A 309 25.00 14.47 -4.91
C GLU A 309 26.42 13.91 -5.00
N PHE A 310 27.33 14.61 -5.69
CA PHE A 310 28.73 14.22 -5.79
C PHE A 310 29.58 15.30 -5.12
N THR A 311 30.24 14.93 -4.03
CA THR A 311 31.23 15.79 -3.39
C THR A 311 32.55 15.73 -4.15
N SER A 312 33.21 16.88 -4.32
CA SER A 312 34.59 16.91 -4.82
C SER A 312 35.48 16.03 -3.96
N ASP A 313 36.41 15.30 -4.57
CA ASP A 313 37.35 14.52 -3.77
C ASP A 313 38.40 15.45 -3.12
N LEU A 314 39.02 14.95 -2.05
CA LEU A 314 39.98 15.73 -1.25
C LEU A 314 41.23 16.18 -2.02
N LEU A 315 41.56 15.50 -3.14
CA LEU A 315 42.72 15.83 -3.98
C LEU A 315 42.32 16.70 -5.19
N GLY A 316 41.02 16.96 -5.40
CA GLY A 316 40.51 17.74 -6.53
C GLY A 316 40.68 17.06 -7.89
N LEU A 317 40.73 15.73 -7.92
CA LEU A 317 40.78 14.92 -9.14
C LEU A 317 39.42 14.75 -9.82
N SER A 318 38.34 14.90 -9.05
CA SER A 318 36.94 14.84 -9.42
C SER A 318 36.28 16.12 -8.95
N GLU A 319 35.77 16.88 -9.89
CA GLU A 319 34.93 18.03 -9.59
C GLU A 319 33.56 17.51 -9.13
N GLY A 320 33.15 17.92 -7.94
CA GLY A 320 31.84 17.63 -7.42
C GLY A 320 30.75 18.33 -8.22
N ASN A 321 29.60 17.68 -8.30
CA ASN A 321 28.34 18.35 -8.54
C ASN A 321 27.89 18.92 -7.19
N GLU A 322 28.45 20.07 -6.80
CA GLU A 322 27.83 20.89 -5.76
C GLU A 322 26.57 21.54 -6.37
N SER A 323 25.54 20.71 -6.55
CA SER A 323 24.18 21.24 -6.57
C SER A 323 24.03 21.95 -5.24
N ALA A 324 23.84 23.28 -5.26
CA ALA A 324 23.42 24.00 -4.07
C ALA A 324 22.22 23.25 -3.53
N ALA A 325 22.40 22.53 -2.42
CA ALA A 325 21.36 21.74 -1.82
C ALA A 325 20.31 22.73 -1.34
N ASN A 326 19.34 23.03 -2.21
CA ASN A 326 18.17 23.79 -1.82
C ASN A 326 17.47 22.92 -0.79
N GLU A 327 17.63 23.31 0.47
CA GLU A 327 16.97 22.68 1.60
C GLU A 327 15.48 22.54 1.25
N VAL A 328 14.98 21.32 1.43
CA VAL A 328 13.60 21.02 1.06
C VAL A 328 12.70 21.63 2.13
N ASP A 329 12.08 22.77 1.81
CA ASP A 329 11.15 23.44 2.70
C ASP A 329 9.91 22.56 2.96
N PHE A 330 9.64 22.30 4.24
CA PHE A 330 8.55 21.45 4.68
C PHE A 330 7.19 22.05 4.30
N ASP A 331 7.00 23.35 4.46
CA ASP A 331 5.70 24.01 4.26
C ASP A 331 5.29 23.98 2.79
N THR A 332 6.27 24.14 1.89
CA THR A 332 6.11 23.97 0.43
C THR A 332 5.67 22.56 0.03
N ILE A 333 6.02 21.53 0.79
CA ILE A 333 5.62 20.13 0.54
C ILE A 333 4.32 19.76 1.23
N ALA A 334 4.11 20.24 2.45
CA ALA A 334 2.93 19.95 3.25
C ALA A 334 1.68 20.61 2.66
N THR A 335 1.79 21.83 2.12
CA THR A 335 0.64 22.57 1.55
C THR A 335 -0.08 21.79 0.43
N PRO A 336 0.59 21.32 -0.64
CA PRO A 336 -0.06 20.51 -1.68
C PRO A 336 -0.53 19.13 -1.19
N ALA A 337 0.05 18.61 -0.11
CA ALA A 337 -0.40 17.35 0.48
C ALA A 337 -1.72 17.53 1.23
N LEU A 338 -1.87 18.62 2.01
CA LEU A 338 -3.12 18.98 2.67
C LEU A 338 -4.25 19.21 1.66
N ASP A 339 -3.98 19.91 0.56
CA ASP A 339 -4.91 20.03 -0.58
C ASP A 339 -5.38 18.68 -1.10
N ARG A 340 -4.46 17.72 -1.23
CA ARG A 340 -4.78 16.40 -1.75
C ARG A 340 -5.53 15.54 -0.74
N LEU A 341 -5.31 15.77 0.55
CA LEU A 341 -6.04 15.09 1.61
C LEU A 341 -7.47 15.60 1.73
N SER A 342 -7.72 16.91 1.66
CA SER A 342 -9.08 17.46 1.71
C SER A 342 -9.90 17.00 0.51
N ASN A 343 -9.25 16.84 -0.64
CA ASN A 343 -9.83 16.28 -1.87
C ASN A 343 -9.66 14.75 -1.98
N SER A 344 -9.58 14.02 -0.86
CA SER A 344 -9.49 12.56 -0.88
C SER A 344 -10.70 11.97 -1.60
N ILE A 345 -10.43 11.06 -2.55
CA ILE A 345 -11.49 10.41 -3.31
C ILE A 345 -12.25 9.45 -2.41
N ASP A 346 -13.56 9.66 -2.28
CA ASP A 346 -14.47 8.74 -1.62
C ASP A 346 -14.87 7.61 -2.58
N VAL A 347 -14.26 6.44 -2.39
CA VAL A 347 -14.47 5.28 -3.28
C VAL A 347 -15.88 4.72 -3.11
N ASP A 348 -16.44 4.78 -1.91
CA ASP A 348 -17.77 4.26 -1.63
C ASP A 348 -18.82 5.09 -2.36
N ASN A 349 -18.70 6.42 -2.26
CA ASN A 349 -19.59 7.32 -2.98
C ASN A 349 -19.48 7.14 -4.51
N ILE A 350 -18.27 6.97 -5.06
CA ILE A 350 -18.10 6.71 -6.50
C ILE A 350 -18.82 5.43 -6.92
N LEU A 351 -18.58 4.32 -6.23
CA LEU A 351 -19.16 3.02 -6.60
C LEU A 351 -20.66 2.95 -6.33
N GLU A 352 -21.18 3.76 -5.40
CA GLU A 352 -22.61 3.88 -5.17
C GLU A 352 -23.32 4.65 -6.29
N GLN A 353 -22.72 5.76 -6.74
CA GLN A 353 -23.27 6.60 -7.81
C GLN A 353 -23.08 5.99 -9.20
N ASP A 354 -22.03 5.21 -9.42
CA ASP A 354 -21.71 4.55 -10.68
C ASP A 354 -21.80 3.02 -10.55
N LYS A 355 -23.02 2.51 -10.78
CA LYS A 355 -23.32 1.07 -10.73
C LYS A 355 -22.61 0.27 -11.82
N GLU A 356 -22.32 0.88 -12.96
CA GLU A 356 -21.58 0.23 -14.03
C GLU A 356 -20.14 -0.04 -13.56
N SER A 357 -19.48 0.98 -12.98
CA SER A 357 -18.17 0.81 -12.36
C SER A 357 -18.19 -0.24 -11.25
N LEU A 358 -19.17 -0.17 -10.33
CA LEU A 358 -19.28 -1.16 -9.24
C LEU A 358 -19.38 -2.59 -9.77
N ASN A 359 -20.26 -2.83 -10.74
CA ASN A 359 -20.42 -4.14 -11.35
C ASN A 359 -19.15 -4.59 -12.07
N SER A 360 -18.50 -3.70 -12.81
CA SER A 360 -17.23 -3.97 -13.49
C SER A 360 -16.13 -4.43 -12.52
N TYR A 361 -15.94 -3.74 -11.38
CA TYR A 361 -14.95 -4.15 -10.39
C TYR A 361 -15.33 -5.42 -9.62
N ALA A 362 -16.63 -5.67 -9.42
CA ALA A 362 -17.09 -6.92 -8.86
C ALA A 362 -16.80 -8.10 -9.80
N ASP A 363 -17.10 -7.95 -11.09
CA ASP A 363 -16.85 -8.98 -12.10
C ASP A 363 -15.35 -9.24 -12.30
N ASP A 364 -14.55 -8.18 -12.26
CA ASP A 364 -13.08 -8.28 -12.24
C ASP A 364 -12.58 -9.07 -11.04
N MET A 365 -13.10 -8.81 -9.83
CA MET A 365 -12.73 -9.54 -8.63
C MET A 365 -13.21 -11.00 -8.69
N ILE A 366 -14.42 -11.26 -9.17
CA ILE A 366 -14.94 -12.62 -9.42
C ILE A 366 -13.98 -13.40 -10.32
N ARG A 367 -13.50 -12.79 -11.41
CA ARG A 367 -12.52 -13.41 -12.31
C ARG A 367 -11.21 -13.73 -11.59
N TRP A 368 -10.72 -12.82 -10.75
CA TRP A 368 -9.49 -13.02 -9.99
C TRP A 368 -9.62 -14.13 -8.94
N LEU A 369 -10.71 -14.14 -8.20
CA LEU A 369 -11.01 -15.17 -7.20
C LEU A 369 -11.19 -16.54 -7.84
N GLY A 370 -11.85 -16.63 -8.99
CA GLY A 370 -11.97 -17.88 -9.74
C GLY A 370 -10.59 -18.47 -10.11
N ARG A 371 -9.61 -17.62 -10.47
CA ARG A 371 -8.22 -18.05 -10.72
C ARG A 371 -7.50 -18.57 -9.47
N CYS A 372 -7.93 -18.09 -8.29
CA CYS A 372 -7.39 -18.50 -6.99
C CYS A 372 -8.16 -19.68 -6.36
N GLY A 373 -9.07 -20.33 -7.12
CA GLY A 373 -9.80 -21.52 -6.66
C GLY A 373 -10.97 -21.24 -5.72
N TYR A 374 -11.59 -20.06 -5.80
CA TYR A 374 -12.82 -19.76 -5.09
C TYR A 374 -14.05 -20.15 -5.93
N ASP A 375 -15.13 -20.55 -5.25
CA ASP A 375 -16.46 -20.59 -5.85
C ASP A 375 -17.06 -19.20 -5.75
N THR A 376 -17.26 -18.57 -6.90
CA THR A 376 -17.70 -17.17 -7.00
C THR A 376 -19.17 -17.01 -7.36
N SER A 377 -19.92 -18.12 -7.40
CA SER A 377 -21.33 -18.14 -7.81
C SER A 377 -22.22 -17.23 -6.96
N ASN A 378 -21.94 -17.11 -5.66
CA ASN A 378 -22.68 -16.28 -4.71
C ASN A 378 -21.96 -14.97 -4.33
N TYR A 379 -20.92 -14.56 -5.05
CA TYR A 379 -20.08 -13.42 -4.65
C TYR A 379 -20.87 -12.11 -4.47
N LYS A 380 -21.71 -11.74 -5.44
CA LYS A 380 -22.47 -10.48 -5.37
C LYS A 380 -23.48 -10.50 -4.22
N GLU A 381 -24.19 -11.62 -4.05
CA GLU A 381 -25.12 -11.83 -2.93
C GLU A 381 -24.40 -11.75 -1.58
N PHE A 382 -23.22 -12.37 -1.46
CA PHE A 382 -22.40 -12.31 -0.26
C PHE A 382 -21.98 -10.87 0.05
N MET A 383 -21.52 -10.12 -0.95
CA MET A 383 -21.10 -8.72 -0.80
C MET A 383 -22.27 -7.82 -0.42
N SER A 384 -23.45 -8.04 -1.00
CA SER A 384 -24.67 -7.32 -0.61
C SER A 384 -25.08 -7.60 0.83
N THR A 385 -25.13 -8.87 1.22
CA THR A 385 -25.61 -9.30 2.53
C THR A 385 -24.66 -8.93 3.66
N ASN A 386 -23.36 -9.10 3.47
CA ASN A 386 -22.36 -8.95 4.54
C ASN A 386 -21.70 -7.58 4.57
N TYR A 387 -21.78 -6.78 3.49
CA TYR A 387 -21.07 -5.50 3.39
C TYR A 387 -21.89 -4.38 2.75
N GLY A 388 -23.20 -4.58 2.55
CA GLY A 388 -24.14 -3.53 2.15
C GLY A 388 -24.01 -3.04 0.71
N TYR A 389 -23.36 -3.79 -0.19
CA TYR A 389 -23.30 -3.42 -1.60
C TYR A 389 -24.67 -3.56 -2.28
N ASN A 390 -25.01 -2.59 -3.12
CA ASN A 390 -26.16 -2.69 -4.01
C ASN A 390 -25.68 -2.73 -5.48
N PHE A 391 -25.88 -3.88 -6.13
CA PHE A 391 -25.48 -4.13 -7.52
C PHE A 391 -26.60 -3.90 -8.55
N ASP A 392 -27.84 -3.66 -8.09
CA ASP A 392 -29.01 -3.41 -8.92
C ASP A 392 -29.09 -1.96 -9.42
#